data_AF-A0A0C3EF92-F1
#
_entry.id   AF-A0A0C3EF92-F1
#
_cell.length_a   1.000
_cell.length_b   1.000
_cell.length_c   1.000
_cell.angle_alpha   90.00
_cell.angle_beta   90.00
_cell.angle_gamma   90.00
#
_symmetry.space_group_name_H-M   'P 1'
#
loop_
_entity.id
_entity.type
_entity.pdbx_description
1 polymer ?
#
loop_
_entity_poly.entity_id
_entity_poly.type
_entity_poly.pdbx_seq_one_letter_code
_entity_poly.pdbx_strand_id
1 'polypeptide(L)'
;MSLVLWILVFKLLVDAFLYVEDCFGFSPTSALERYLPYSKLLPSTPLTTILCLWDSLGIPHEEKKQLFSSILPVIGFEVDPNLMCVQMSSESRSLLLDWIHAFAQKGTRRSLHNFQRLTGYLNWALNVFPMLRPGLSALCAKTAGKGATPLWVNRDVVRELLWFSSHVKDSPDGVYLLSSESWDYAHLPSSTLVAFTDALASGMRF
;
A
#
# COMPACT_ATOMS: atom_id res chain seq x y z
N MET A 1 -19.91 -1.41 -1.17
CA MET A 1 -19.04 -0.32 -1.68
C MET A 1 -18.79 -0.37 -3.19
N SER A 2 -18.70 -1.52 -3.86
CA SER A 2 -18.34 -1.60 -5.30
C SER A 2 -19.27 -0.86 -6.27
N LEU A 3 -20.60 -0.86 -6.04
CA LEU A 3 -21.53 -0.08 -6.88
C LEU A 3 -21.33 1.43 -6.71
N VAL A 4 -21.02 1.87 -5.49
CA VAL A 4 -20.75 3.29 -5.20
C VAL A 4 -19.48 3.74 -5.91
N LEU A 5 -18.43 2.91 -5.87
CA LEU A 5 -17.21 3.14 -6.63
C LEU A 5 -17.48 3.20 -8.15
N TRP A 6 -18.33 2.31 -8.65
CA TRP A 6 -18.71 2.33 -10.06
C TRP A 6 -19.38 3.65 -10.45
N ILE A 7 -20.28 4.18 -9.61
CA ILE A 7 -20.89 5.50 -9.83
C ILE A 7 -19.81 6.59 -9.83
N LEU A 8 -18.90 6.58 -8.84
CA LEU A 8 -17.82 7.56 -8.75
C LEU A 8 -16.95 7.58 -10.01
N VAL A 9 -16.46 6.42 -10.43
CA VAL A 9 -15.53 6.29 -11.56
C VAL A 9 -16.24 6.52 -12.90
N PHE A 10 -17.40 5.89 -13.13
CA PHE A 10 -18.03 5.86 -14.46
C PHE A 10 -19.14 6.89 -14.66
N LYS A 11 -19.71 7.45 -13.60
CA LYS A 11 -20.76 8.48 -13.69
C LYS A 11 -20.28 9.85 -13.27
N LEU A 12 -19.46 9.92 -12.23
CA LEU A 12 -18.92 11.19 -11.71
C LEU A 12 -17.51 11.49 -12.23
N LEU A 13 -16.86 10.53 -12.91
CA LEU A 13 -15.51 10.66 -13.47
C LEU A 13 -14.48 11.07 -12.41
N VAL A 14 -14.59 10.48 -11.23
CA VAL A 14 -13.72 10.72 -10.09
C VAL A 14 -12.71 9.58 -9.94
N ASP A 15 -11.43 9.93 -9.87
CA ASP A 15 -10.35 8.99 -9.57
C ASP A 15 -10.38 8.59 -8.10
N ALA A 16 -11.08 7.49 -7.82
CA ALA A 16 -11.19 6.88 -6.52
C ALA A 16 -10.78 5.40 -6.59
N PHE A 17 -10.12 4.93 -5.53
CA PHE A 17 -9.68 3.56 -5.38
C PHE A 17 -10.42 2.92 -4.21
N LEU A 18 -10.70 1.62 -4.32
CA LEU A 18 -11.33 0.84 -3.28
C LEU A 18 -10.55 -0.46 -3.07
N TYR A 19 -10.22 -0.73 -1.81
CA TYR A 19 -9.75 -2.03 -1.38
C TYR A 19 -10.66 -2.56 -0.28
N VAL A 20 -11.55 -3.50 -0.64
CA VAL A 20 -12.58 -4.06 0.24
C VAL A 20 -13.49 -2.96 0.81
N GLU A 21 -13.17 -2.41 1.99
CA GLU A 21 -13.91 -1.33 2.65
C GLU A 21 -13.14 0.01 2.65
N ASP A 22 -11.85 0.01 2.31
CA ASP A 22 -11.02 1.21 2.34
C ASP A 22 -11.13 1.94 1.00
N CYS A 23 -11.75 3.13 1.02
CA CYS A 23 -11.85 4.02 -0.14
C CYS A 23 -10.84 5.17 -0.01
N PHE A 24 -10.03 5.40 -1.03
CA PHE A 24 -8.95 6.40 -1.00
C PHE A 24 -8.72 7.02 -2.37
N GLY A 25 -8.00 8.14 -2.40
CA GLY A 25 -7.57 8.81 -3.62
C GLY A 25 -6.78 10.06 -3.28
N PHE A 26 -6.54 10.92 -4.27
CA PHE A 26 -5.63 12.06 -4.15
C PHE A 26 -6.27 13.35 -4.66
N SER A 27 -5.84 14.47 -4.11
CA SER A 27 -6.28 15.83 -4.46
C SER A 27 -5.11 16.78 -4.33
N PRO A 28 -5.04 17.86 -5.13
CA PRO A 28 -4.15 18.98 -4.85
C PRO A 28 -4.44 19.57 -3.46
N THR A 29 -3.38 19.96 -2.74
CA THR A 29 -3.48 20.55 -1.39
C THR A 29 -4.31 21.84 -1.37
N SER A 30 -4.32 22.60 -2.46
CA SER A 30 -5.09 23.84 -2.61
C SER A 30 -6.59 23.61 -2.87
N ALA A 31 -6.98 22.40 -3.27
CA ALA A 31 -8.34 22.08 -3.70
C ALA A 31 -9.20 21.64 -2.51
N LEU A 32 -9.50 22.58 -1.61
CA LEU A 32 -10.32 22.36 -0.42
C LEU A 32 -11.75 22.90 -0.62
N GLU A 33 -12.73 22.16 -0.11
CA GLU A 33 -14.14 22.54 -0.11
C GLU A 33 -14.74 22.38 1.30
N ARG A 34 -15.70 23.23 1.64
CA ARG A 34 -16.41 23.14 2.92
C ARG A 34 -17.47 22.03 2.85
N TYR A 35 -17.22 20.95 3.56
CA TYR A 35 -18.20 19.88 3.73
C TYR A 35 -19.10 20.19 4.94
N LEU A 36 -20.36 20.53 4.67
CA LEU A 36 -21.32 21.03 5.66
C LEU A 36 -21.64 20.05 6.79
N PRO A 37 -21.86 18.74 6.55
CA PRO A 37 -22.21 17.79 7.62
C PRO A 37 -21.19 17.71 8.75
N TYR A 38 -19.90 17.94 8.44
CA TYR A 38 -18.83 18.00 9.43
C TYR A 38 -18.37 19.42 9.77
N SER A 39 -18.89 20.43 9.06
CA SER A 39 -18.46 21.83 9.19
C SER A 39 -16.94 22.02 9.07
N LYS A 40 -16.30 21.26 8.15
CA LYS A 40 -14.85 21.25 7.94
C LYS A 40 -14.47 21.52 6.49
N LEU A 41 -13.27 22.06 6.29
CA LEU A 41 -12.62 22.09 4.99
C LEU A 41 -11.96 20.73 4.74
N LEU A 42 -12.37 20.06 3.68
CA LEU A 42 -11.86 18.77 3.26
C LEU A 42 -11.35 18.88 1.81
N PRO A 43 -10.44 17.99 1.38
CA PRO A 43 -10.15 17.82 -0.04
C PRO A 43 -11.43 17.66 -0.86
N SER A 44 -11.54 18.47 -1.92
CA SER A 44 -12.72 18.54 -2.79
C SER A 44 -12.98 17.18 -3.48
N THR A 45 -12.18 16.84 -4.49
CA THR A 45 -12.25 15.55 -5.20
C THR A 45 -11.01 14.71 -4.85
N PRO A 46 -11.15 13.42 -4.50
CA PRO A 46 -12.37 12.62 -4.48
C PRO A 46 -13.17 12.68 -3.17
N LEU A 47 -12.57 13.10 -2.04
CA LEU A 47 -13.15 12.89 -0.71
C LEU A 47 -14.53 13.53 -0.52
N THR A 48 -14.67 14.84 -0.75
CA THR A 48 -15.96 15.53 -0.55
C THR A 48 -17.03 15.01 -1.51
N THR A 49 -16.66 14.71 -2.76
CA THR A 49 -17.57 14.10 -3.75
C THR A 49 -18.11 12.75 -3.29
N ILE A 50 -17.26 11.90 -2.71
CA ILE A 50 -17.65 10.60 -2.16
C ILE A 50 -18.63 10.79 -1.01
N LEU A 51 -18.33 11.70 -0.08
CA LEU A 51 -19.19 11.97 1.08
C LEU A 51 -20.57 12.49 0.65
N CYS A 52 -20.62 13.44 -0.27
CA CYS A 52 -21.88 13.93 -0.83
C CYS A 52 -22.68 12.82 -1.54
N LEU A 53 -22.00 11.91 -2.24
CA LEU A 53 -22.66 10.75 -2.84
C LEU A 53 -23.23 9.82 -1.75
N TRP A 54 -22.48 9.56 -0.69
CA TRP A 54 -22.95 8.77 0.45
C TRP A 54 -24.15 9.40 1.15
N ASP A 55 -24.14 10.71 1.37
CA ASP A 55 -25.29 11.46 1.88
C ASP A 55 -26.52 11.24 0.99
N SER A 56 -26.37 11.36 -0.33
CA SER A 56 -27.48 11.21 -1.28
C SER A 56 -28.04 9.79 -1.32
N LEU A 57 -27.21 8.78 -1.05
CA LEU A 57 -27.58 7.37 -1.01
C LEU A 57 -28.03 6.91 0.38
N GLY A 58 -27.95 7.78 1.40
CA GLY A 58 -28.24 7.42 2.79
C GLY A 58 -27.23 6.43 3.39
N ILE A 59 -25.99 6.40 2.89
CA ILE A 59 -24.93 5.53 3.41
C ILE A 59 -24.31 6.20 4.63
N PRO A 60 -24.28 5.56 5.82
CA PRO A 60 -23.71 6.17 7.01
C PRO A 60 -22.18 6.28 6.90
N HIS A 61 -21.62 7.39 7.37
CA HIS A 61 -20.17 7.60 7.45
C HIS A 61 -19.78 8.43 8.67
N GLU A 62 -18.56 8.22 9.16
CA GLU A 62 -18.06 8.83 10.39
C GLU A 62 -16.89 9.76 10.12
N GLU A 63 -16.92 10.95 10.74
CA GLU A 63 -15.91 11.99 10.52
C GLU A 63 -14.50 11.54 10.89
N LYS A 64 -14.36 10.82 12.01
CA LYS A 64 -13.05 10.30 12.48
C LYS A 64 -12.39 9.30 11.53
N LYS A 65 -13.14 8.75 10.57
CA LYS A 65 -12.63 7.83 9.54
C LYS A 65 -12.21 8.57 8.27
N GLN A 66 -12.55 9.85 8.13
CA GLN A 66 -12.21 10.65 6.95
C GLN A 66 -10.84 11.30 7.15
N LEU A 67 -9.81 10.57 6.78
CA LEU A 67 -8.42 10.99 6.93
C LEU A 67 -7.93 11.65 5.63
N PHE A 68 -7.20 12.75 5.75
CA PHE A 68 -6.47 13.38 4.64
C PHE A 68 -5.15 13.98 5.15
N SER A 69 -4.08 13.79 4.38
CA SER A 69 -2.70 14.17 4.71
C SER A 69 -1.83 14.00 3.47
N SER A 70 -0.62 14.56 3.48
CA SER A 70 0.38 14.30 2.44
C SER A 70 0.90 12.87 2.45
N ILE A 71 0.87 12.20 3.61
CA ILE A 71 1.21 10.78 3.79
C ILE A 71 0.04 10.12 4.51
N LEU A 72 -0.45 9.00 3.98
CA LEU A 72 -1.65 8.35 4.51
C LEU A 72 -1.46 6.84 4.65
N PRO A 73 -1.95 6.23 5.75
CA PRO A 73 -2.00 4.78 5.86
C PRO A 73 -3.08 4.22 4.91
N VAL A 74 -2.68 3.42 3.93
CA VAL A 74 -3.56 2.67 3.03
C VAL A 74 -3.23 1.20 3.19
N ILE A 75 -4.23 0.37 3.50
CA ILE A 75 -4.08 -1.09 3.72
C ILE A 75 -2.97 -1.49 4.71
N GLY A 76 -2.64 -0.59 5.65
CA GLY A 76 -1.58 -0.76 6.65
C GLY A 76 -0.18 -0.29 6.24
N PHE A 77 -0.02 0.30 5.06
CA PHE A 77 1.24 0.90 4.59
C PHE A 77 1.13 2.41 4.52
N GLU A 78 2.23 3.11 4.79
CA GLU A 78 2.35 4.55 4.58
C GLU A 78 2.55 4.82 3.09
N VAL A 79 1.61 5.54 2.49
CA VAL A 79 1.67 5.94 1.08
C VAL A 79 2.00 7.43 1.02
N ASP A 80 3.12 7.75 0.38
CA ASP A 80 3.51 9.10 0.03
C ASP A 80 3.39 9.28 -1.50
N PRO A 81 2.34 9.93 -2.00
CA PRO A 81 2.15 10.18 -3.42
C PRO A 81 3.12 11.22 -3.99
N ASN A 82 3.74 12.07 -3.17
CA ASN A 82 4.71 13.06 -3.64
C ASN A 82 6.07 12.40 -3.92
N LEU A 83 6.47 11.46 -3.07
CA LEU A 83 7.64 10.62 -3.28
C LEU A 83 7.36 9.39 -4.16
N MET A 84 6.09 9.16 -4.52
CA MET A 84 5.62 7.93 -5.18
C MET A 84 6.11 6.65 -4.47
N CYS A 85 6.10 6.69 -3.13
CA CYS A 85 6.67 5.66 -2.27
C CYS A 85 5.60 5.02 -1.39
N VAL A 86 5.63 3.69 -1.29
CA VAL A 86 4.80 2.91 -0.36
C VAL A 86 5.72 2.17 0.59
N GLN A 87 5.62 2.46 1.88
CA GLN A 87 6.52 1.93 2.90
C GLN A 87 5.78 1.39 4.12
N MET A 88 6.48 0.58 4.90
CA MET A 88 5.98 0.09 6.18
C MET A 88 6.30 1.10 7.28
N SER A 89 5.33 1.38 8.15
CA SER A 89 5.58 2.23 9.31
C SER A 89 6.69 1.65 10.20
N SER A 90 7.42 2.52 10.89
CA SER A 90 8.52 2.13 11.79
C SER A 90 8.07 1.15 12.88
N GLU A 91 6.85 1.34 13.40
CA GLU A 91 6.22 0.45 14.38
C GLU A 91 5.94 -0.93 13.79
N SER A 92 5.25 -1.00 12.65
CA SER A 92 4.93 -2.28 11.99
C SER A 92 6.19 -3.05 11.61
N ARG A 93 7.24 -2.34 11.16
CA ARG A 93 8.54 -2.93 10.87
C ARG A 93 9.20 -3.51 12.12
N SER A 94 9.17 -2.79 13.23
CA SER A 94 9.73 -3.27 14.50
C SER A 94 8.99 -4.51 14.98
N LEU A 95 7.66 -4.50 14.94
CA LEU A 95 6.82 -5.66 15.29
C LEU A 95 7.10 -6.87 14.40
N LEU A 96 7.30 -6.66 13.09
CA LEU A 96 7.67 -7.72 12.16
C LEU A 96 9.01 -8.34 12.51
N LEU A 97 10.02 -7.51 12.77
CA LEU A 97 11.35 -7.98 13.17
C LEU A 97 11.29 -8.76 14.48
N ASP A 98 10.60 -8.26 15.50
CA ASP A 98 10.45 -8.95 16.79
C ASP A 98 9.79 -10.33 16.63
N TRP A 99 8.75 -10.41 15.80
CA TRP A 99 8.08 -11.67 15.47
C TRP A 99 9.00 -12.67 14.79
N ILE A 100 9.79 -12.21 13.81
CA ILE A 100 10.75 -13.06 13.11
C ILE A 100 11.78 -13.62 14.10
N HIS A 101 12.37 -12.76 14.94
CA HIS A 101 13.39 -13.17 15.92
C HIS A 101 12.82 -14.13 16.99
N ALA A 102 11.59 -13.89 17.45
CA ALA A 102 10.91 -14.78 18.38
C ALA A 102 10.59 -16.15 17.75
N PHE A 103 10.30 -16.19 16.44
CA PHE A 103 10.00 -17.44 15.74
C PHE A 103 11.26 -18.22 15.35
N ALA A 104 12.33 -17.54 14.94
CA ALA A 104 13.58 -18.10 14.40
C ALA A 104 14.49 -18.76 15.47
N GLN A 105 13.89 -19.51 16.40
CA GLN A 105 14.57 -20.23 17.46
C GLN A 105 14.80 -21.69 17.03
N LYS A 106 16.05 -22.01 16.67
CA LYS A 106 16.44 -23.36 16.21
C LYS A 106 16.10 -24.40 17.26
N GLY A 107 15.53 -25.53 16.84
CA GLY A 107 15.22 -26.63 17.75
C GLY A 107 14.02 -26.34 18.65
N THR A 108 13.16 -25.39 18.28
CA THR A 108 11.83 -25.26 18.87
C THR A 108 10.78 -25.96 18.00
N ARG A 109 9.67 -26.37 18.61
CA ARG A 109 8.48 -26.86 17.90
C ARG A 109 7.41 -25.78 17.90
N ARG A 110 6.79 -25.56 16.74
CA ARG A 110 5.69 -24.62 16.56
C ARG A 110 4.55 -25.32 15.84
N SER A 111 3.30 -24.96 16.14
CA SER A 111 2.14 -25.50 15.42
C SER A 111 2.16 -25.07 13.95
N LEU A 112 1.50 -25.83 13.07
CA LEU A 112 1.29 -25.42 11.68
C LEU A 112 0.62 -24.04 11.60
N HIS A 113 -0.34 -23.77 12.49
CA HIS A 113 -0.99 -22.47 12.62
C HIS A 113 0.02 -21.33 12.85
N ASN A 114 1.03 -21.53 13.73
CA ASN A 114 2.04 -20.50 13.97
C ASN A 114 2.91 -20.26 12.72
N PHE A 115 3.26 -21.32 11.99
CA PHE A 115 3.95 -21.17 10.70
C PHE A 115 3.11 -20.39 9.69
N GLN A 116 1.84 -20.75 9.52
CA GLN A 116 0.92 -20.08 8.58
C GLN A 116 0.67 -18.61 8.96
N ARG A 117 0.53 -18.32 10.26
CA ARG A 117 0.37 -16.96 10.76
C ARG A 117 1.59 -16.09 10.44
N LEU A 118 2.80 -16.63 10.62
CA LEU A 118 4.03 -15.94 10.22
C LEU A 118 4.13 -15.78 8.70
N THR A 119 3.86 -16.83 7.93
CA THR A 119 3.85 -16.76 6.46
C THR A 119 2.86 -15.71 5.95
N GLY A 120 1.67 -15.61 6.54
CA GLY A 120 0.69 -14.58 6.21
C GLY A 120 1.22 -13.18 6.49
N TYR A 121 1.86 -12.96 7.65
CA TYR A 121 2.41 -11.65 8.00
C TYR A 121 3.59 -11.25 7.10
N LEU A 122 4.46 -12.20 6.76
CA LEU A 122 5.54 -11.99 5.81
C LEU A 122 5.01 -11.71 4.40
N ASN A 123 3.96 -12.43 3.96
CA ASN A 123 3.30 -12.16 2.67
C ASN A 123 2.70 -10.75 2.61
N TRP A 124 2.14 -10.25 3.71
CA TRP A 124 1.72 -8.85 3.80
C TRP A 124 2.93 -7.93 3.61
N ALA A 125 4.03 -8.15 4.34
CA ALA A 125 5.25 -7.35 4.21
C ALA A 125 5.85 -7.34 2.79
N LEU A 126 5.69 -8.42 2.02
CA LEU A 126 6.17 -8.50 0.63
C LEU A 126 5.52 -7.49 -0.32
N ASN A 127 4.41 -6.84 0.04
CA ASN A 127 3.87 -5.74 -0.76
C ASN A 127 4.84 -4.55 -0.86
N VAL A 128 5.65 -4.34 0.18
CA VAL A 128 6.68 -3.30 0.23
C VAL A 128 8.11 -3.86 0.18
N PHE A 129 8.27 -5.18 0.18
CA PHE A 129 9.56 -5.86 0.03
C PHE A 129 9.50 -7.00 -1.00
N PRO A 130 9.10 -6.73 -2.25
CA PRO A 130 8.80 -7.78 -3.23
C PRO A 130 10.00 -8.69 -3.53
N MET A 131 11.23 -8.17 -3.42
CA MET A 131 12.46 -8.92 -3.67
C MET A 131 12.83 -9.91 -2.56
N LEU A 132 12.15 -9.87 -1.41
CA LEU A 132 12.41 -10.79 -0.29
C LEU A 132 11.61 -12.09 -0.37
N ARG A 133 10.81 -12.29 -1.44
CA ARG A 133 10.07 -13.53 -1.72
C ARG A 133 10.89 -14.82 -1.56
N PRO A 134 12.17 -14.89 -1.99
CA PRO A 134 12.99 -16.09 -1.79
C PRO A 134 13.15 -16.51 -0.32
N GLY A 135 13.06 -15.58 0.63
CA GLY A 135 13.16 -15.83 2.07
C GLY A 135 11.98 -16.60 2.69
N LEU A 136 10.97 -16.95 1.89
CA LEU A 136 9.81 -17.75 2.31
C LEU A 136 9.87 -19.20 1.83
N SER A 137 10.88 -19.58 1.04
CA SER A 137 10.95 -20.90 0.38
C SER A 137 10.94 -22.05 1.39
N ALA A 138 11.82 -22.01 2.39
CA ALA A 138 11.90 -23.02 3.43
C ALA A 138 10.64 -23.06 4.29
N LEU A 139 9.99 -21.93 4.55
CA LEU A 139 8.71 -21.88 5.28
C LEU A 139 7.59 -22.57 4.50
N CYS A 140 7.45 -22.25 3.20
CA CYS A 140 6.46 -22.86 2.32
C CYS A 140 6.71 -24.37 2.17
N ALA A 141 7.96 -24.78 1.91
CA ALA A 141 8.33 -26.19 1.83
C ALA A 141 8.07 -26.94 3.16
N LYS A 142 8.26 -26.28 4.30
CA LYS A 142 8.04 -26.87 5.61
C LYS A 142 6.57 -27.12 5.92
N THR A 143 5.69 -26.23 5.46
CA THR A 143 4.24 -26.28 5.72
C THR A 143 3.46 -27.06 4.66
N ALA A 144 4.04 -27.25 3.47
CA ALA A 144 3.41 -27.96 2.36
C ALA A 144 2.95 -29.38 2.76
N GLY A 145 1.65 -29.63 2.57
CA GLY A 145 1.02 -30.93 2.83
C GLY A 145 1.05 -31.38 4.30
N LYS A 146 1.36 -30.49 5.26
CA LYS A 146 1.39 -30.84 6.68
C LYS A 146 0.02 -30.67 7.32
N GLY A 147 -0.28 -31.55 8.28
CA GLY A 147 -1.46 -31.47 9.14
C GLY A 147 -1.20 -30.72 10.45
N ALA A 148 -2.07 -30.93 11.45
CA ALA A 148 -2.05 -30.19 12.72
C ALA A 148 -0.85 -30.47 13.65
N THR A 149 0.08 -31.37 13.28
CA THR A 149 1.22 -31.76 14.12
C THR A 149 2.23 -30.61 14.23
N PRO A 150 2.81 -30.36 15.43
CA PRO A 150 3.87 -29.39 15.59
C PRO A 150 5.10 -29.70 14.72
N LEU A 151 5.60 -28.69 14.04
CA LEU A 151 6.75 -28.74 13.14
C LEU A 151 7.98 -28.16 13.83
N TRP A 152 9.13 -28.78 13.58
CA TRP A 152 10.42 -28.25 14.05
C TRP A 152 10.86 -27.04 13.22
N VAL A 153 11.29 -25.99 13.91
CA VAL A 153 12.04 -24.89 13.32
C VAL A 153 13.46 -25.38 13.01
N ASN A 154 13.71 -25.70 11.74
CA ASN A 154 14.99 -26.23 11.26
C ASN A 154 15.96 -25.10 10.90
N ARG A 155 17.21 -25.48 10.59
CA ARG A 155 18.26 -24.53 10.23
C ARG A 155 17.90 -23.67 9.01
N ASP A 156 17.25 -24.24 8.01
CA ASP A 156 16.95 -23.53 6.76
C ASP A 156 15.87 -22.46 6.97
N VAL A 157 14.83 -22.76 7.75
CA VAL A 157 13.82 -21.78 8.17
C VAL A 157 14.46 -20.64 8.96
N VAL A 158 15.34 -20.95 9.93
CA VAL A 158 16.04 -19.91 10.71
C VAL A 158 16.90 -19.05 9.79
N ARG A 159 17.68 -19.66 8.91
CA ARG A 159 18.57 -18.94 7.99
C ARG A 159 17.81 -17.97 7.09
N GLU A 160 16.72 -18.42 6.47
CA GLU A 160 15.93 -17.58 5.57
C GLU A 160 15.17 -16.48 6.30
N LEU A 161 14.64 -16.77 7.49
CA LEU A 161 14.00 -15.76 8.34
C LEU A 161 14.98 -14.67 8.78
N LEU A 162 16.18 -15.06 9.21
CA LEU A 162 17.20 -14.09 9.60
C LEU A 162 17.70 -13.29 8.40
N TRP A 163 17.87 -13.93 7.24
CA TRP A 163 18.16 -13.23 5.98
C TRP A 163 17.06 -12.22 5.62
N PHE A 164 15.80 -12.60 5.73
CA PHE A 164 14.67 -11.69 5.50
C PHE A 164 14.74 -10.49 6.46
N SER A 165 14.95 -10.76 7.76
CA SER A 165 15.00 -9.71 8.78
C SER A 165 16.16 -8.74 8.60
N SER A 166 17.34 -9.21 8.16
CA SER A 166 18.47 -8.33 7.91
C SER A 166 18.17 -7.37 6.76
N HIS A 167 17.55 -7.86 5.68
CA HIS A 167 17.23 -7.00 4.54
C HIS A 167 16.13 -5.98 4.86
N VAL A 168 15.11 -6.36 5.65
CA VAL A 168 14.10 -5.40 6.13
C VAL A 168 14.72 -4.32 7.02
N LYS A 169 15.75 -4.67 7.80
CA LYS A 169 16.46 -3.73 8.67
C LYS A 169 17.39 -2.79 7.88
N ASP A 170 18.13 -3.34 6.91
CA ASP A 170 19.16 -2.64 6.15
C ASP A 170 18.59 -1.82 4.99
N SER A 171 17.40 -2.18 4.50
CA SER A 171 16.65 -1.45 3.48
C SER A 171 15.30 -1.01 4.06
N PRO A 172 15.29 0.06 4.88
CA PRO A 172 14.07 0.55 5.50
C PRO A 172 13.11 1.18 4.49
N ASP A 173 13.65 1.60 3.34
CA ASP A 173 12.92 2.31 2.30
C ASP A 173 11.91 1.37 1.63
N GLY A 174 10.74 1.93 1.32
CA GLY A 174 9.64 1.19 0.71
C GLY A 174 9.84 0.93 -0.79
N VAL A 175 8.73 0.60 -1.44
CA VAL A 175 8.67 0.48 -2.90
C VAL A 175 8.37 1.84 -3.51
N TYR A 176 9.27 2.29 -4.38
CA TYR A 176 9.02 3.43 -5.25
C TYR A 176 8.30 2.93 -6.51
N LEU A 177 7.09 3.44 -6.74
CA LEU A 177 6.23 3.02 -7.85
C LEU A 177 6.65 3.65 -9.18
N LEU A 178 7.21 4.86 -9.14
CA LEU A 178 7.77 5.61 -10.27
C LEU A 178 8.90 6.52 -9.77
N SER A 179 9.94 6.73 -10.57
CA SER A 179 10.80 7.90 -10.40
C SER A 179 10.01 9.13 -10.84
N SER A 180 9.52 9.91 -9.89
CA SER A 180 8.97 11.24 -10.21
C SER A 180 10.13 12.13 -10.66
N GLU A 181 10.43 12.12 -11.96
CA GLU A 181 11.27 13.15 -12.54
C GLU A 181 10.39 14.39 -12.72
N SER A 182 10.52 15.36 -11.82
CA SER A 182 10.00 16.69 -12.09
C SER A 182 10.87 17.29 -13.20
N TRP A 183 10.35 17.32 -14.42
CA TRP A 183 10.97 18.05 -15.52
C TRP A 183 10.89 19.54 -15.18
N ASP A 184 11.99 20.11 -14.69
CA ASP A 184 12.11 21.56 -14.52
C ASP A 184 12.42 22.18 -15.88
N TYR A 185 11.50 23.01 -16.37
CA TYR A 185 11.64 23.75 -17.62
C TYR A 185 12.69 24.86 -17.53
N ALA A 186 13.21 25.18 -16.34
CA ALA A 186 14.24 26.20 -16.14
C ALA A 186 15.55 25.90 -16.90
N HIS A 187 15.79 24.64 -17.26
CA HIS A 187 16.99 24.23 -18.00
C HIS A 187 16.81 24.23 -19.53
N LEU A 188 15.58 24.41 -20.04
CA LEU A 188 15.33 24.35 -21.48
C LEU A 188 15.59 25.71 -22.14
N PRO A 189 16.34 25.76 -23.26
CA PRO A 189 16.55 27.00 -23.99
C PRO A 189 15.24 27.54 -24.56
N SER A 190 15.15 28.86 -24.73
CA SER A 190 13.98 29.59 -25.24
C SER A 190 13.57 29.22 -26.67
N SER A 191 14.34 28.38 -27.37
CA SER A 191 14.03 27.80 -28.68
C SER A 191 13.42 26.40 -28.62
N THR A 192 13.13 25.87 -27.43
CA THR A 192 12.60 24.51 -27.28
C THR A 192 11.12 24.47 -27.63
N LEU A 193 10.76 23.76 -28.69
CA LEU A 193 9.38 23.48 -29.06
C LEU A 193 8.94 22.19 -28.37
N VAL A 194 8.01 22.31 -27.44
CA VAL A 194 7.43 21.16 -26.71
C VAL A 194 6.18 20.71 -27.45
N ALA A 195 6.20 19.48 -27.95
CA ALA A 195 5.02 18.82 -28.52
C ALA A 195 4.62 17.65 -27.61
N PHE A 196 3.35 17.60 -27.24
CA PHE A 196 2.78 16.49 -26.47
C PHE A 196 2.18 15.48 -27.44
N THR A 197 2.49 14.20 -27.29
CA THR A 197 1.89 13.13 -28.10
C THR A 197 1.19 12.14 -27.17
N ASP A 198 0.00 11.69 -27.55
CA ASP A 198 -0.68 10.57 -26.90
C ASP A 198 -0.61 9.33 -27.82
N ALA A 199 -0.43 8.16 -27.22
CA ALA A 199 -0.40 6.88 -27.90
C ALA A 199 -1.74 6.15 -27.69
N LEU A 200 -2.64 6.26 -28.68
CA LEU A 200 -3.85 5.43 -28.78
C LEU A 200 -3.57 4.18 -29.61
N ALA A 201 -4.30 3.09 -29.33
CA ALA A 201 -4.12 1.78 -29.95
C ALA A 201 -4.24 1.77 -31.49
N SER A 202 -4.73 2.84 -32.12
CA SER A 202 -4.88 2.97 -33.58
C SER A 202 -3.91 3.95 -34.26
N GLY A 203 -2.92 4.51 -33.55
CA GLY A 203 -1.84 5.32 -34.13
C GLY A 203 -1.50 6.61 -33.37
N MET A 204 -0.34 7.20 -33.70
CA MET A 204 0.17 8.45 -33.11
C MET A 204 -0.40 9.70 -33.80
N ARG A 205 -0.73 10.72 -33.01
CA ARG A 205 -0.99 12.10 -33.48
C ARG A 205 -0.13 13.09 -32.71
N PHE A 206 0.32 14.12 -33.40
CA PHE A 206 1.08 15.25 -32.88
C PHE A 206 0.17 16.44 -32.61
#